data_AF-A0AAZ1Y0H4-F1
#
_entry.id   AF-A0AAZ1Y0H4-F1
#
_cell.length_a   1.000
_cell.length_b   1.000
_cell.length_c   1.000
_cell.angle_alpha   90.00
_cell.angle_beta   90.00
_cell.angle_gamma   90.00
#
_symmetry.space_group_name_H-M   'P 1'
#
loop_
_entity.id
_entity.type
_entity.pdbx_description
1 polymer ?
#
loop_
_entity_poly.entity_id
_entity_poly.type
_entity_poly.pdbx_seq_one_letter_code
_entity_poly.pdbx_strand_id
1 'polypeptide(L)'
;MPNIVYVGGFHCKKAQPLPAELEAFMQSSGEHGVVVMSLGSLISVLPRKVTEAIAAAFAELPQKVIWRFVGEKPSSLGNNTLLLEWLPLNDLLGHPKTRAFVAHGGTNGMYEAIYHSVPVVGLPLLFDQFDNLLRLKVRGAAQVVEAYSLTKEDFLGALKDKKKNHIKWHLK
;
A
#
# COMPACT_ATOMS: atom_id res chain seq x y z
N MET A 1 25.76 -13.45 27.28
CA MET A 1 24.96 -12.27 26.89
C MET A 1 24.83 -12.25 25.39
N PRO A 2 23.63 -12.07 24.79
CA PRO A 2 23.54 -11.97 23.35
C PRO A 2 24.02 -10.57 22.91
N ASN A 3 24.98 -10.55 21.98
CA ASN A 3 25.47 -9.34 21.32
C ASN A 3 24.53 -8.99 20.16
N ILE A 4 23.48 -8.20 20.42
CA ILE A 4 22.46 -7.82 19.43
C ILE A 4 22.67 -6.38 18.96
N VAL A 5 22.69 -6.16 17.64
CA VAL A 5 22.72 -4.84 17.00
C VAL A 5 21.50 -4.70 16.09
N TYR A 6 20.71 -3.64 16.29
CA TYR A 6 19.51 -3.37 15.49
C TYR A 6 19.87 -2.63 14.20
N VAL A 7 19.71 -3.29 13.05
CA VAL A 7 20.03 -2.77 11.71
C VAL A 7 18.81 -2.81 10.77
N GLY A 8 17.60 -2.67 11.33
CA GLY A 8 16.35 -2.69 10.57
C GLY A 8 16.25 -1.56 9.54
N GLY A 9 15.60 -1.83 8.41
CA GLY A 9 15.40 -0.84 7.34
C GLY A 9 16.66 -0.47 6.55
N PHE A 10 17.70 -1.30 6.59
CA PHE A 10 18.96 -1.04 5.87
C PHE A 10 18.81 -0.91 4.34
N HIS A 11 17.70 -1.41 3.77
CA HIS A 11 17.37 -1.28 2.35
C HIS A 11 16.69 0.05 2.01
N CYS A 12 16.12 0.76 2.99
CA CYS A 12 15.42 2.01 2.77
C CYS A 12 16.38 3.11 2.34
N LYS A 13 16.00 3.87 1.30
CA LYS A 13 16.82 4.93 0.72
C LYS A 13 15.95 6.10 0.32
N LYS A 14 16.56 7.28 0.16
CA LYS A 14 15.87 8.43 -0.46
C LYS A 14 15.36 8.03 -1.84
N ALA A 15 14.10 8.38 -2.12
CA ALA A 15 13.47 8.11 -3.42
C ALA A 15 14.27 8.75 -4.56
N GLN A 16 14.43 7.97 -5.63
CA GLN A 16 14.98 8.42 -6.89
C GLN A 16 13.84 8.84 -7.85
N PRO A 17 14.15 9.62 -8.90
CA PRO A 17 13.16 9.97 -9.92
C PRO A 17 12.54 8.73 -10.56
N LEU A 18 11.22 8.75 -10.75
CA LEU A 18 10.50 7.68 -11.44
C LEU A 18 10.73 7.76 -12.96
N PRO A 19 10.60 6.63 -13.69
CA PRO A 19 10.52 6.66 -15.15
C PRO A 19 9.40 7.60 -15.63
N ALA A 20 9.61 8.28 -16.76
CA ALA A 20 8.75 9.37 -17.22
C ALA A 20 7.25 9.00 -17.31
N GLU A 21 6.93 7.79 -17.77
CA GLU A 21 5.54 7.31 -17.87
C GLU A 21 4.89 7.16 -16.49
N LEU A 22 5.63 6.62 -15.52
CA LEU A 22 5.15 6.42 -14.17
C LEU A 22 5.02 7.76 -13.44
N GLU A 23 5.98 8.66 -13.63
CA GLU A 23 5.92 10.03 -13.13
C GLU A 23 4.70 10.77 -13.69
N ALA A 24 4.44 10.69 -15.00
CA ALA A 24 3.25 11.28 -15.62
C ALA A 24 1.95 10.71 -15.03
N PHE A 25 1.90 9.40 -14.77
CA PHE A 25 0.77 8.78 -14.08
C PHE A 25 0.60 9.34 -12.66
N MET A 26 1.69 9.46 -11.89
CA MET A 26 1.65 10.05 -10.54
C MET A 26 1.16 11.50 -10.57
N GLN A 27 1.64 12.33 -11.50
CA GLN A 27 1.27 13.74 -11.56
C GLN A 27 -0.18 13.96 -12.01
N SER A 28 -0.67 13.13 -12.91
CA SER A 28 -2.07 13.17 -13.38
C SER A 28 -3.10 12.81 -12.31
N SER A 29 -2.69 12.45 -11.08
CA SER A 29 -3.60 12.22 -9.94
C SER A 29 -4.18 13.52 -9.33
N GLY A 30 -3.73 14.69 -9.78
CA GLY A 30 -4.17 15.99 -9.25
C GLY A 30 -3.95 16.12 -7.74
N GLU A 31 -4.92 16.72 -7.06
CA GLU A 31 -4.90 16.92 -5.60
C GLU A 31 -5.16 15.63 -4.80
N HIS A 32 -5.86 14.66 -5.40
CA HIS A 32 -6.26 13.43 -4.72
C HIS A 32 -5.08 12.51 -4.41
N GLY A 33 -4.04 12.51 -5.26
CA GLY A 33 -2.85 11.69 -5.07
C GLY A 33 -3.05 10.22 -5.46
N VAL A 34 -2.11 9.38 -5.03
CA VAL A 34 -1.99 7.98 -5.47
C VAL A 34 -1.99 7.02 -4.29
N VAL A 35 -2.75 5.93 -4.44
CA VAL A 35 -2.65 4.74 -3.58
C VAL A 35 -1.75 3.73 -4.27
N VAL A 36 -0.76 3.21 -3.54
CA VAL A 36 0.12 2.15 -4.03
C VAL A 36 -0.32 0.83 -3.37
N MET A 37 -0.40 -0.26 -4.13
CA MET A 37 -0.74 -1.57 -3.60
C MET A 37 0.30 -2.63 -3.99
N SER A 38 0.76 -3.40 -3.00
CA SER A 38 1.62 -4.57 -3.21
C SER A 38 1.43 -5.63 -2.11
N LEU A 39 1.29 -6.89 -2.52
CA LEU A 39 1.18 -8.05 -1.62
C LEU A 39 2.48 -8.85 -1.50
N GLY A 40 3.61 -8.21 -1.78
CA GLY A 40 4.93 -8.86 -1.77
C GLY A 40 5.18 -9.65 -3.06
N SER A 41 6.20 -10.51 -3.08
CA SER A 41 6.57 -11.31 -4.25
C SER A 41 5.94 -12.70 -4.27
N LEU A 42 5.67 -13.27 -3.09
CA LEU A 42 5.18 -14.64 -2.93
C LEU A 42 3.71 -14.80 -3.35
N ILE A 43 2.89 -13.78 -3.09
CA ILE A 43 1.47 -13.76 -3.46
C ILE A 43 1.33 -12.96 -4.75
N SER A 44 0.98 -13.64 -5.85
CA SER A 44 0.69 -13.01 -7.14
C SER A 44 -0.75 -12.54 -7.26
N VAL A 45 -1.70 -13.31 -6.70
CA VAL A 45 -3.14 -13.08 -6.86
C VAL A 45 -3.91 -13.57 -5.62
N LEU A 46 -4.99 -12.87 -5.29
CA LEU A 46 -5.97 -13.29 -4.27
C LEU A 46 -7.13 -14.03 -4.95
N PRO A 47 -7.96 -14.79 -4.21
CA PRO A 47 -9.16 -15.41 -4.78
C PRO A 47 -9.99 -14.41 -5.61
N ARG A 48 -10.51 -14.82 -6.78
CA ARG A 48 -11.16 -13.92 -7.74
C ARG A 48 -12.18 -12.98 -7.09
N LYS A 49 -13.03 -13.50 -6.20
CA LYS A 49 -14.02 -12.70 -5.46
C LYS A 49 -13.40 -11.55 -4.67
N VAL A 50 -12.28 -11.78 -3.98
CA VAL A 50 -11.57 -10.77 -3.20
C VAL A 50 -10.88 -9.76 -4.13
N THR A 51 -10.25 -10.25 -5.19
CA THR A 51 -9.60 -9.40 -6.19
C THR A 51 -10.61 -8.46 -6.87
N GLU A 52 -11.80 -8.95 -7.22
CA GLU A 52 -12.88 -8.13 -7.78
C GLU A 52 -13.42 -7.12 -6.74
N ALA A 53 -13.55 -7.51 -5.46
CA ALA A 53 -13.94 -6.57 -4.42
C ALA A 53 -12.95 -5.40 -4.26
N ILE A 54 -11.65 -5.70 -4.31
CA ILE A 54 -10.56 -4.71 -4.25
C ILE A 54 -10.59 -3.80 -5.48
N ALA A 55 -10.70 -4.36 -6.68
CA ALA A 55 -10.76 -3.60 -7.92
C ALA A 55 -11.98 -2.68 -7.98
N ALA A 56 -13.16 -3.18 -7.59
CA ALA A 56 -14.39 -2.40 -7.52
C ALA A 56 -14.29 -1.24 -6.52
N ALA A 57 -13.68 -1.46 -5.36
CA ALA A 57 -13.48 -0.40 -4.36
C ALA A 57 -12.49 0.66 -4.86
N PHE A 58 -11.40 0.25 -5.52
CA PHE A 58 -10.47 1.19 -6.15
C PHE A 58 -11.13 2.03 -7.25
N ALA A 59 -12.03 1.45 -8.04
CA ALA A 59 -12.76 2.17 -9.07
C ALA A 59 -13.64 3.32 -8.51
N GLU A 60 -14.03 3.26 -7.23
CA GLU A 60 -14.80 4.30 -6.55
C GLU A 60 -13.93 5.39 -5.88
N LEU A 61 -12.60 5.26 -5.94
CA LEU A 61 -11.69 6.25 -5.38
C LEU A 61 -11.47 7.42 -6.34
N PRO A 62 -11.43 8.67 -5.83
CA PRO A 62 -10.93 9.81 -6.62
C PRO A 62 -9.41 9.77 -6.83
N GLN A 63 -8.67 8.99 -6.03
CA GLN A 63 -7.25 8.75 -6.21
C GLN A 63 -6.97 7.89 -7.43
N LYS A 64 -5.77 8.08 -8.00
CA LYS A 64 -5.19 7.05 -8.88
C LYS A 64 -4.64 5.90 -8.04
N VAL A 65 -4.55 4.73 -8.66
CA VAL A 65 -4.03 3.52 -8.01
C VAL A 65 -2.92 2.93 -8.85
N ILE A 66 -1.81 2.58 -8.21
CA ILE A 66 -0.78 1.72 -8.79
C ILE A 66 -0.83 0.40 -8.04
N TRP A 67 -1.10 -0.69 -8.74
CA TRP A 67 -1.26 -1.99 -8.12
C TRP A 67 -0.32 -3.01 -8.76
N ARG A 68 0.60 -3.56 -7.93
CA ARG A 68 1.37 -4.73 -8.30
C ARG A 68 0.46 -5.96 -8.43
N PHE A 69 0.26 -6.45 -9.64
CA PHE A 69 -0.65 -7.55 -9.91
C PHE A 69 -0.13 -8.44 -11.05
N VAL A 70 -0.15 -9.76 -10.83
CA VAL A 70 0.23 -10.76 -11.82
C VAL A 70 -0.89 -11.80 -11.90
N GLY A 71 -1.71 -11.74 -12.96
CA GLY A 71 -2.86 -12.61 -13.14
C GLY A 71 -3.87 -12.08 -14.17
N GLU A 72 -5.04 -12.71 -14.24
CA GLU A 72 -6.16 -12.23 -15.06
C GLU A 72 -6.65 -10.88 -14.56
N LYS A 73 -6.70 -9.89 -15.45
CA LYS A 73 -7.19 -8.54 -15.13
C LYS A 73 -8.62 -8.61 -14.57
N PRO A 74 -8.91 -8.01 -13.39
CA PRO A 74 -10.26 -8.01 -12.82
C PRO A 74 -11.25 -7.28 -13.73
N SER A 75 -12.48 -7.77 -13.84
CA SER A 75 -13.50 -7.15 -14.70
C SER A 75 -14.01 -5.82 -14.12
N SER A 76 -13.93 -5.66 -12.80
CA SER A 76 -14.31 -4.44 -12.07
C SER A 76 -13.19 -3.38 -11.99
N LEU A 77 -12.08 -3.55 -12.71
CA LEU A 77 -10.96 -2.61 -12.67
C LEU A 77 -11.33 -1.24 -13.26
N GLY A 78 -11.24 -0.19 -12.45
CA GLY A 78 -11.48 1.19 -12.87
C GLY A 78 -10.35 1.80 -13.71
N ASN A 79 -10.68 2.80 -14.52
CA ASN A 79 -9.74 3.55 -15.37
C ASN A 79 -8.69 4.37 -14.59
N ASN A 80 -8.87 4.52 -13.27
CA ASN A 80 -7.94 5.18 -12.37
C ASN A 80 -6.79 4.27 -11.91
N THR A 81 -6.80 2.98 -12.27
CA THR A 81 -5.85 1.98 -11.78
C THR A 81 -4.87 1.54 -12.87
N LEU A 82 -3.57 1.64 -12.57
CA LEU A 82 -2.48 1.10 -13.35
C LEU A 82 -2.01 -0.22 -12.72
N LEU A 83 -2.06 -1.32 -13.49
CA LEU A 83 -1.51 -2.61 -13.09
C LEU A 83 -0.06 -2.72 -13.57
N LEU A 84 0.83 -3.17 -12.69
CA LEU A 84 2.23 -3.44 -13.01
C LEU A 84 2.64 -4.79 -12.43
N GLU A 85 3.53 -5.53 -13.09
CA GLU A 85 4.03 -6.80 -12.53
C GLU A 85 5.08 -6.57 -11.44
N TRP A 86 5.79 -5.44 -11.52
CA TRP A 86 6.83 -5.03 -10.58
C TRP A 86 6.78 -3.52 -10.30
N LEU A 87 7.17 -3.13 -9.09
CA LEU A 87 7.13 -1.74 -8.63
C LEU A 87 8.51 -1.27 -8.16
N PRO A 88 8.94 -0.04 -8.52
CA PRO A 88 9.99 0.67 -7.79
C PRO A 88 9.40 1.18 -6.45
N LEU A 89 9.12 0.26 -5.51
CA LEU A 89 8.30 0.54 -4.33
C LEU A 89 8.86 1.66 -3.46
N ASN A 90 10.17 1.66 -3.19
CA ASN A 90 10.82 2.74 -2.44
C ASN A 90 10.55 4.12 -3.05
N ASP A 91 10.67 4.24 -4.37
CA ASP A 91 10.56 5.52 -5.06
C ASP A 91 9.09 5.97 -5.16
N LEU A 92 8.18 5.01 -5.37
CA LEU A 92 6.74 5.26 -5.30
C LEU A 92 6.31 5.71 -3.90
N LEU A 93 6.79 5.07 -2.83
CA LEU A 93 6.43 5.45 -1.47
C LEU A 93 7.02 6.81 -1.08
N GLY A 94 8.23 7.14 -1.55
CA GLY A 94 8.82 8.46 -1.31
C GLY A 94 8.32 9.58 -2.23
N HIS A 95 7.42 9.29 -3.17
CA HIS A 95 6.89 10.29 -4.08
C HIS A 95 5.83 11.18 -3.39
N PRO A 96 5.86 12.52 -3.56
CA PRO A 96 4.98 13.45 -2.85
C PRO A 96 3.47 13.30 -3.16
N LYS A 97 3.11 12.62 -4.26
CA LYS A 97 1.72 12.29 -4.60
C LYS A 97 1.20 11.05 -3.89
N THR A 98 2.04 10.24 -3.25
CA THR A 98 1.60 9.04 -2.55
C THR A 98 0.82 9.41 -1.29
N ARG A 99 -0.29 8.72 -1.05
CA ARG A 99 -1.22 9.00 0.05
C ARG A 99 -1.43 7.82 0.98
N ALA A 100 -1.34 6.60 0.46
CA ALA A 100 -1.48 5.39 1.24
C ALA A 100 -0.78 4.23 0.55
N PHE A 101 -0.38 3.26 1.36
CA PHE A 101 0.16 1.99 0.92
C PHE A 101 -0.76 0.85 1.36
N VAL A 102 -1.36 0.14 0.40
CA VAL A 102 -2.08 -1.09 0.65
C VAL A 102 -1.09 -2.24 0.61
N ALA A 103 -0.93 -2.95 1.73
CA ALA A 103 0.19 -3.86 1.90
C ALA A 103 -0.17 -5.12 2.68
N HIS A 104 0.45 -6.23 2.29
CA HIS A 104 0.32 -7.49 3.00
C HIS A 104 1.02 -7.54 4.38
N GLY A 105 1.81 -6.54 4.77
CA GLY A 105 2.53 -6.55 6.06
C GLY A 105 3.92 -7.18 6.07
N GLY A 106 4.48 -7.52 4.90
CA GLY A 106 5.86 -7.99 4.82
C GLY A 106 6.88 -6.94 5.29
N THR A 107 7.86 -7.37 6.07
CA THR A 107 8.81 -6.51 6.81
C THR A 107 9.48 -5.43 5.96
N ASN A 108 9.95 -5.75 4.75
CA ASN A 108 10.63 -4.76 3.90
C ASN A 108 9.71 -3.61 3.48
N GLY A 109 8.48 -3.92 3.05
CA GLY A 109 7.51 -2.90 2.67
C GLY A 109 7.03 -2.06 3.86
N MET A 110 7.00 -2.65 5.06
CA MET A 110 6.67 -1.92 6.29
C MET A 110 7.77 -0.92 6.66
N TYR A 111 9.04 -1.31 6.54
CA TYR A 111 10.15 -0.37 6.76
C TYR A 111 10.14 0.78 5.74
N GLU A 112 9.86 0.52 4.46
CA GLU A 112 9.78 1.58 3.44
C GLU A 112 8.60 2.53 3.69
N ALA A 113 7.45 1.99 4.10
CA ALA A 113 6.30 2.81 4.48
C ALA A 113 6.59 3.72 5.68
N ILE A 114 7.27 3.19 6.70
CA ILE A 114 7.71 3.97 7.87
C ILE A 114 8.72 5.04 7.44
N TYR A 115 9.74 4.66 6.67
CA TYR A 115 10.81 5.56 6.23
C TYR A 115 10.26 6.76 5.42
N HIS A 116 9.28 6.51 4.55
CA HIS A 116 8.64 7.56 3.73
C HIS A 116 7.38 8.16 4.37
N SER A 117 7.06 7.80 5.62
CA SER A 117 5.89 8.29 6.35
C SER A 117 4.55 8.09 5.62
N VAL A 118 4.40 6.95 4.93
CA VAL A 118 3.18 6.60 4.20
C VAL A 118 2.27 5.73 5.08
N PRO A 119 1.00 6.12 5.32
CA PRO A 119 0.08 5.32 6.12
C PRO A 119 -0.32 4.03 5.40
N VAL A 120 -0.56 2.97 6.17
CA VAL A 120 -0.77 1.62 5.63
C VAL A 120 -2.24 1.18 5.76
N VAL A 121 -2.78 0.56 4.72
CA VAL A 121 -3.96 -0.30 4.80
C VAL A 121 -3.48 -1.74 4.67
N GLY A 122 -3.48 -2.44 5.79
CA GLY A 122 -2.95 -3.78 5.96
C GLY A 122 -3.93 -4.88 5.56
N LEU A 123 -3.43 -5.84 4.78
CA LEU A 123 -4.10 -7.07 4.36
C LEU A 123 -3.20 -8.27 4.72
N PRO A 124 -3.03 -8.63 6.00
CA PRO A 124 -2.11 -9.70 6.38
C PRO A 124 -2.54 -11.04 5.76
N LEU A 125 -1.59 -11.82 5.26
CA LEU A 125 -1.87 -13.09 4.59
C LEU A 125 -1.16 -14.26 5.28
N LEU A 126 0.14 -14.12 5.59
CA LEU A 126 1.00 -15.23 6.01
C LEU A 126 2.09 -14.80 7.01
N PHE A 127 2.61 -15.75 7.79
CA PHE A 127 3.80 -15.57 8.62
C PHE A 127 3.70 -14.40 9.63
N ASP A 128 4.75 -13.58 9.71
CA ASP A 128 4.92 -12.43 10.60
C ASP A 128 4.08 -11.20 10.20
N GLN A 129 3.42 -11.25 9.03
CA GLN A 129 2.64 -10.14 8.48
C GLN A 129 1.56 -9.61 9.43
N PHE A 130 0.90 -10.52 10.15
CA PHE A 130 -0.14 -10.19 11.13
C PHE A 130 0.44 -9.36 12.28
N ASP A 131 1.59 -9.77 12.82
CA ASP A 131 2.25 -9.08 13.93
C ASP A 131 2.79 -7.71 13.49
N ASN A 132 3.44 -7.64 12.33
CA ASN A 132 3.95 -6.40 11.76
C ASN A 132 2.84 -5.35 11.61
N LEU A 133 1.71 -5.72 11.01
CA LEU A 133 0.58 -4.82 10.81
C LEU A 133 -0.13 -4.46 12.13
N LEU A 134 -0.21 -5.39 13.08
CA LEU A 134 -0.76 -5.09 14.41
C LEU A 134 0.09 -4.02 15.12
N ARG A 135 1.43 -4.12 15.07
CA ARG A 135 2.34 -3.13 15.65
C ARG A 135 2.16 -1.74 15.04
N LEU A 136 2.02 -1.66 13.72
CA LEU A 136 1.72 -0.39 13.02
C LEU A 136 0.35 0.16 13.40
N LYS A 137 -0.67 -0.70 13.48
CA LYS A 137 -2.03 -0.32 13.88
C LYS A 137 -2.07 0.27 15.28
N VAL A 138 -1.42 -0.36 16.25
CA VAL A 138 -1.33 0.15 17.63
C VAL A 138 -0.59 1.50 17.70
N ARG A 139 0.27 1.80 16.72
CA ARG A 139 0.96 3.09 16.58
C ARG A 139 0.17 4.12 15.76
N GLY A 140 -1.05 3.78 15.35
CA GLY A 140 -1.90 4.64 14.51
C GLY A 140 -1.44 4.75 13.06
N ALA A 141 -0.43 4.00 12.63
CA ALA A 141 0.17 4.07 11.31
C ALA A 141 -0.45 3.09 10.29
N ALA A 142 -1.32 2.19 10.75
CA ALA A 142 -2.06 1.29 9.88
C ALA A 142 -3.53 1.11 10.30
N GLN A 143 -4.38 0.87 9.30
CA GLN A 143 -5.64 0.17 9.47
C GLN A 143 -5.48 -1.25 8.94
N VAL A 144 -6.13 -2.24 9.54
CA VAL A 144 -6.01 -3.64 9.14
C VAL A 144 -7.39 -4.18 8.83
N VAL A 145 -7.52 -4.82 7.67
CA VAL A 145 -8.73 -5.51 7.20
C VAL A 145 -8.40 -6.97 6.92
N GLU A 146 -9.38 -7.84 7.12
CA GLU A 146 -9.24 -9.28 6.89
C GLU A 146 -9.32 -9.59 5.40
N ALA A 147 -8.29 -10.21 4.83
CA ALA A 147 -8.20 -10.38 3.38
C ALA A 147 -9.17 -11.44 2.84
N TYR A 148 -9.39 -12.53 3.57
CA TYR A 148 -10.15 -13.69 3.06
C TYR A 148 -11.66 -13.46 3.00
N SER A 149 -12.19 -12.60 3.86
CA SER A 149 -13.62 -12.23 3.91
C SER A 149 -13.89 -10.82 3.40
N LEU A 150 -12.89 -10.19 2.77
CA LEU A 150 -12.95 -8.78 2.39
C LEU A 150 -14.08 -8.50 1.40
N THR A 151 -14.97 -7.59 1.77
CA THR A 151 -15.98 -7.03 0.86
C THR A 151 -15.49 -5.70 0.26
N LYS A 152 -16.17 -5.25 -0.80
CA LYS A 152 -15.91 -3.95 -1.42
C LYS A 152 -16.10 -2.84 -0.38
N GLU A 153 -17.17 -2.93 0.41
CA GLU A 153 -17.57 -1.94 1.41
C GLU A 153 -16.54 -1.85 2.55
N ASP A 154 -16.07 -3.00 3.05
CA ASP A 154 -15.03 -3.04 4.10
C ASP A 154 -13.74 -2.36 3.62
N PHE A 155 -13.31 -2.71 2.41
CA PHE A 155 -12.07 -2.20 1.85
C PHE A 155 -12.17 -0.71 1.53
N LEU A 156 -13.28 -0.29 0.92
CA LEU A 156 -13.57 1.12 0.64
C LEU A 156 -13.65 1.94 1.93
N GLY A 157 -14.25 1.40 2.99
CA GLY A 157 -14.28 1.99 4.31
C GLY A 157 -12.88 2.24 4.87
N ALA A 158 -12.00 1.24 4.82
CA ALA A 158 -10.60 1.39 5.25
C ALA A 158 -9.80 2.39 4.39
N LEU A 159 -10.10 2.47 3.10
CA LEU A 159 -9.48 3.44 2.19
C LEU A 159 -9.99 4.88 2.44
N LYS A 160 -11.25 5.06 2.86
CA LYS A 160 -11.87 6.37 3.08
C LYS A 160 -11.79 6.87 4.52
N ASP A 161 -11.35 6.07 5.49
CA ASP A 161 -11.34 6.48 6.91
C ASP A 161 -10.62 7.82 7.10
N LYS A 162 -11.40 8.84 7.51
CA LYS A 162 -11.01 10.24 7.65
C LYS A 162 -10.13 10.52 8.88
N LYS A 163 -9.89 9.53 9.76
CA LYS A 163 -8.88 9.66 10.82
C LYS A 163 -7.48 9.97 10.26
N LYS A 164 -7.28 9.76 8.95
CA LYS A 164 -6.14 10.20 8.14
C LYS A 164 -5.82 11.70 8.20
N ASN A 165 -6.79 12.58 8.51
CA ASN A 165 -6.58 14.04 8.53
C ASN A 165 -6.26 14.64 9.91
N HIS A 166 -6.37 13.86 11.00
CA HIS A 166 -6.16 14.37 12.37
C HIS A 166 -4.90 13.85 13.04
N ILE A 167 -4.16 12.93 12.41
CA ILE A 167 -2.84 12.55 12.89
C ILE A 167 -1.83 13.55 12.33
N LYS A 168 -1.51 14.57 13.12
CA LYS A 168 -0.31 15.39 12.89
C LYS A 168 0.89 14.46 13.05
N TRP A 169 1.39 13.92 11.94
CA TRP A 169 2.62 13.15 11.89
C TRP A 169 3.81 14.09 12.16
N HIS A 170 4.10 14.32 13.43
CA HIS A 170 5.32 15.00 13.88
C HIS A 170 6.48 14.00 13.83
N LEU A 171 6.96 13.69 12.64
CA LEU A 171 8.31 13.17 12.45
C LEU A 171 9.03 14.16 11.53
N LYS A 172 9.65 15.15 12.18
CA LYS A 172 10.78 15.89 11.63
C LYS A 172 12.05 15.20 12.11
#